data_AF-A0A957RLF1-F1
#
_entry.id   AF-A0A957RLF1-F1
#
_cell.length_a   1.000
_cell.length_b   1.000
_cell.length_c   1.000
_cell.angle_alpha   90.00
_cell.angle_beta   90.00
_cell.angle_gamma   90.00
#
_symmetry.space_group_name_H-M   'P 1'
#
loop_
_entity.id
_entity.type
_entity.pdbx_description
1 polymer ?
#
loop_
_entity_poly.entity_id
_entity_poly.type
_entity_poly.pdbx_seq_one_letter_code
_entity_poly.pdbx_strand_id
1 'polypeptide(L)' 'MSSNHALHRTVLFALVLGALVATTGVHSAQASAPCDPPNVISQEVCDMDSFYGSPPRQLPVGWNAFV' A
#
# COMPACT_ATOMS: atom_id res chain seq x y z
N MET A 1 32.88 16.45 -29.42
CA MET A 1 32.79 14.99 -29.21
C MET A 1 32.43 14.61 -27.76
N SER A 2 31.58 15.39 -27.05
CA SER A 2 31.29 15.20 -25.61
C SER A 2 29.80 14.98 -25.29
N SER A 3 28.90 15.19 -26.26
CA SER A 3 27.44 15.17 -26.04
C SER A 3 26.87 13.75 -25.97
N ASN A 4 27.38 12.84 -26.80
CA ASN A 4 26.83 11.47 -26.90
C ASN A 4 27.08 10.63 -25.64
N HIS A 5 28.21 10.85 -24.94
CA HIS A 5 28.53 10.13 -23.71
C HIS A 5 27.61 10.48 -22.54
N ALA A 6 27.15 11.73 -22.47
CA ALA A 6 26.17 12.16 -21.47
C ALA A 6 24.81 11.50 -21.72
N LEU A 7 24.35 11.48 -22.98
CA LEU A 7 23.09 10.84 -23.38
C LEU A 7 23.09 9.33 -23.08
N HIS A 8 24.16 8.62 -23.45
CA HIS A 8 24.28 7.19 -23.18
C HIS A 8 24.29 6.86 -21.68
N ARG A 9 24.97 7.68 -20.86
CA ARG A 9 24.96 7.51 -19.40
C ARG A 9 23.57 7.68 -18.83
N THR A 10 22.82 8.70 -19.26
CA THR A 10 21.45 8.93 -18.79
C THR A 10 20.52 7.78 -19.17
N VAL A 11 20.63 7.27 -20.40
CA VAL A 11 19.81 6.12 -20.86
C VAL A 11 20.14 4.86 -20.06
N LEU A 12 21.42 4.57 -19.84
CA LEU A 12 21.83 3.42 -19.03
C LEU A 12 21.33 3.55 -17.59
N PHE A 13 21.41 4.74 -17.01
CA PHE A 13 20.93 4.98 -15.65
C PHE A 13 19.41 4.79 -15.54
N ALA A 14 18.65 5.27 -16.52
CA ALA A 14 17.21 5.09 -16.58
C ALA A 14 16.82 3.61 -16.74
N LEU A 15 17.56 2.84 -17.55
CA LEU A 15 17.35 1.40 -17.72
C LEU A 15 17.64 0.63 -16.43
N VAL A 16 18.74 0.95 -15.75
CA VAL A 16 19.11 0.33 -14.47
C VAL A 16 18.06 0.65 -13.40
N LEU A 17 17.63 1.91 -13.30
CA LEU A 17 16.61 2.31 -12.35
C LEU A 17 15.25 1.65 -12.64
N GLY A 18 14.86 1.57 -13.92
CA GLY A 18 13.64 0.88 -14.34
C GLY A 18 13.66 -0.61 -14.01
N ALA A 19 14.79 -1.27 -14.25
CA ALA A 19 14.98 -2.68 -13.89
C ALA A 19 14.94 -2.89 -12.36
N LEU A 20 15.50 -1.97 -11.58
CA LEU A 20 15.46 -2.03 -10.12
C LEU A 20 14.03 -1.87 -9.58
N VAL A 21 13.25 -0.93 -10.11
CA VAL A 21 11.85 -0.75 -9.72
C VAL A 21 11.01 -1.98 -10.10
N ALA A 22 11.22 -2.55 -11.28
CA ALA A 22 10.49 -3.74 -11.72
C ALA A 22 10.78 -5.00 -10.87
N THR A 23 11.97 -5.11 -10.28
CA THR A 23 12.40 -6.29 -9.51
C THR A 23 12.17 -6.18 -8.01
N THR A 24 11.91 -5.00 -7.47
CA THR A 24 11.84 -4.77 -6.01
C THR A 24 10.53 -5.21 -5.36
N GLY A 25 9.57 -5.76 -6.13
CA GLY A 25 8.36 -6.37 -5.56
C GLY A 25 7.63 -5.44 -4.59
N VAL A 26 7.61 -4.15 -4.89
CA VAL A 26 6.96 -3.14 -4.04
C VAL A 26 5.45 -3.38 -4.11
N HIS A 27 4.94 -4.14 -3.15
CA HIS A 27 3.52 -4.29 -2.96
C HIS A 27 2.99 -3.07 -2.21
N SER A 28 1.82 -2.58 -2.62
CA SER A 28 1.10 -1.56 -1.87
C SER A 28 0.94 -2.04 -0.42
N ALA A 29 1.41 -1.26 0.54
CA ALA A 29 1.15 -1.55 1.95
C ALA A 29 -0.35 -1.33 2.21
N GLN A 30 -1.11 -2.41 2.32
CA GLN A 30 -2.51 -2.34 2.70
C GLN A 30 -2.61 -2.04 4.20
N ALA A 31 -3.59 -1.23 4.60
CA ALA A 31 -3.84 -0.96 6.03
C ALA A 31 -4.10 -2.26 6.82
N SER A 32 -4.67 -3.25 6.14
CA SER A 32 -4.96 -4.58 6.64
C SER A 32 -3.86 -5.61 6.39
N ALA A 33 -2.68 -5.22 5.87
CA ALA A 33 -1.53 -6.13 5.73
C ALA A 33 -1.14 -6.84 7.05
N PRO A 34 -1.24 -6.22 8.24
CA PRO A 34 -1.01 -6.91 9.51
C PRO A 34 -1.99 -8.06 9.81
N CYS A 35 -3.09 -8.14 9.06
CA CYS A 35 -4.17 -9.12 9.26
C CYS A 35 -4.14 -10.24 8.22
N ASP A 36 -3.06 -10.38 7.45
CA ASP A 36 -2.81 -11.51 6.58
C ASP A 36 -1.82 -12.49 7.27
N PRO A 37 -2.23 -13.74 7.59
CA PRO A 37 -3.52 -14.36 7.31
C PRO A 37 -4.63 -13.94 8.29
N PRO A 38 -5.91 -13.95 7.85
CA PRO A 38 -7.05 -13.40 8.61
C PRO A 38 -7.53 -14.31 9.75
N ASN A 39 -6.65 -15.12 10.31
CA ASN A 39 -6.98 -16.12 11.33
C ASN A 39 -6.98 -15.55 12.75
N VAL A 40 -6.46 -14.34 12.98
CA VAL A 40 -6.44 -13.68 14.30
C VAL A 40 -7.40 -12.50 14.37
N ILE A 41 -7.43 -11.66 13.33
CA ILE A 41 -8.31 -10.49 13.23
C ILE A 41 -9.00 -10.57 11.86
N SER A 42 -10.32 -10.42 11.84
CA SER A 42 -11.06 -10.44 10.58
C SER A 42 -10.68 -9.23 9.72
N GLN A 43 -10.62 -9.46 8.42
CA GLN A 43 -10.22 -8.47 7.43
C GLN A 43 -11.05 -7.18 7.54
N GLU A 44 -12.37 -7.32 7.73
CA GLU A 44 -13.33 -6.22 7.92
C GLU A 44 -13.02 -5.30 9.12
N VAL A 45 -12.41 -5.84 10.19
CA VAL A 45 -11.95 -5.03 11.33
C VAL A 45 -10.70 -4.27 10.93
N CYS A 46 -9.83 -4.86 10.12
CA CYS A 46 -8.56 -4.28 9.73
C CYS A 46 -8.63 -3.28 8.57
N ASP A 47 -9.62 -3.40 7.70
CA ASP A 47 -9.80 -2.49 6.57
C ASP A 47 -10.26 -1.09 7.03
N MET A 48 -10.79 -0.95 8.25
CA MET A 48 -11.18 0.32 8.89
C MET A 48 -12.21 1.16 8.11
N ASP A 49 -12.78 0.61 7.05
CA ASP A 49 -13.73 1.24 6.12
C ASP A 49 -15.13 0.65 6.22
N SER A 50 -15.31 -0.35 7.09
CA SER A 50 -16.57 -1.01 7.38
C SER A 50 -17.22 -0.39 8.62
N PHE A 51 -18.49 -0.01 8.50
CA PHE A 51 -19.25 0.65 9.57
C PHE A 51 -20.58 -0.04 9.82
N TYR A 52 -21.05 -0.01 11.07
CA TYR A 52 -22.36 -0.52 11.47
C TYR A 52 -23.20 0.58 12.16
N GLY A 53 -24.51 0.33 12.24
CA GLY A 53 -25.49 1.28 12.79
C GLY A 53 -26.07 2.22 11.74
N SER A 54 -26.76 3.26 12.20
CA SER A 54 -27.41 4.25 11.34
C SER A 54 -26.84 5.66 11.56
N PRO A 55 -26.79 6.50 10.52
CA PRO A 55 -26.40 7.90 10.66
C PRO A 55 -27.26 8.64 11.72
N PRO A 56 -26.70 9.62 12.44
CA PRO A 56 -25.32 10.12 12.35
C PRO A 56 -24.32 9.35 13.25
N ARG A 57 -24.74 8.26 13.90
CA ARG A 57 -23.94 7.53 14.90
C ARG A 57 -23.57 6.14 14.41
N GLN A 58 -22.86 6.10 13.29
CA GLN A 58 -22.25 4.88 12.80
C GLN A 58 -20.92 4.65 13.54
N LEU A 59 -20.59 3.39 13.79
CA LEU A 59 -19.34 3.00 14.44
C LEU A 59 -18.54 2.09 13.52
N PRO A 60 -17.21 2.21 13.48
CA PRO A 60 -16.38 1.26 12.74
C PRO A 60 -16.52 -0.15 13.31
N VAL A 61 -16.47 -1.16 12.45
CA VAL A 61 -16.50 -2.57 12.87
C VAL A 61 -15.32 -2.85 13.82
N GLY A 62 -15.59 -3.58 14.90
CA GLY A 62 -14.61 -3.85 15.97
C GLY A 62 -14.56 -2.82 17.10
N TRP A 63 -15.27 -1.69 16.98
CA TRP A 63 -15.34 -0.67 18.03
C TRP A 63 -16.58 -0.84 18.90
N ASN A 64 -16.43 -0.55 20.20
CA ASN A 64 -17.54 -0.45 21.13
C ASN A 64 -17.93 1.01 21.35
N ALA A 65 -19.23 1.27 21.45
CA ALA A 65 -19.72 2.58 21.85
C ALA A 65 -19.27 2.90 23.28
N PHE A 66 -18.72 4.09 23.50
CA PHE A 66 -18.51 4.61 24.85
C PHE A 66 -19.86 5.14 25.36
N VAL A 67 -20.32 4.58 26.48
CA VAL A 67 -21.52 5.01 27.22
C VAL A 67 -21.17 6.02 28.30
#